data_AF-A0A1Q3BHK7-F1
#
_entry.id   AF-A0A1Q3BHK7-F1
#
_cell.length_a   1.000
_cell.length_b   1.000
_cell.length_c   1.000
_cell.angle_alpha   90.00
_cell.angle_beta   90.00
_cell.angle_gamma   90.00
#
_symmetry.space_group_name_H-M   'P 1'
#
loop_
_entity.id
_entity.type
_entity.pdbx_description
1 polymer ?
#
loop_
_entity_poly.entity_id
_entity_poly.type
_entity_poly.pdbx_seq_one_letter_code
_entity_poly.pdbx_strand_id
1 'polypeptide(L)'
;MVMGGRNIDLNFCSSEFSFVSWLEDLNLIPLVQISDPFYIKLVNEFYSNLRMVSGQNEEFALSSSVKGERIYLNARILASILHIPHTGLYVFEHKKWPEVEGFHPNQILSILYLNDPNVHPNMALTTNRLSVDHRLLHHLIVHQILPTGGGYAKLSRMQVFLMWCTLSKIEFCFPLLMLKTMVRAFSQKKSVLPFGSILTKVFQRFHIRLEGEIATKLKKEDTYNKSTLNRMGWKKREGIWTYCPKVDQGPRIAIEEQEDNPPWEAQEQAAPAQPQAQSSSSTTDYDRMMEFMQSQFVSMQASLDGKFKQINTRLSRLEGDHKILHSEYEHVDDTVYYDLRVIKRCLKRMERKLADSKTIDRCEETSGDEGDESSDSDTPAAAAE
;
A
#
# COMPACT_ATOMS: atom_id res chain seq x y z
N MET A 1 -22.55 0.15 18.05
CA MET A 1 -23.09 -0.31 16.75
C MET A 1 -22.17 -1.39 16.18
N VAL A 2 -22.70 -2.39 15.45
CA VAL A 2 -21.88 -3.42 14.78
C VAL A 2 -21.99 -3.23 13.28
N MET A 3 -20.85 -3.21 12.57
CA MET A 3 -20.81 -3.15 11.11
C MET A 3 -20.80 -4.57 10.54
N GLY A 4 -21.84 -4.94 9.80
CA GLY A 4 -21.99 -6.27 9.20
C GLY A 4 -21.01 -6.56 8.05
N GLY A 5 -20.55 -5.52 7.34
CA GLY A 5 -19.79 -5.65 6.10
C GLY A 5 -20.66 -5.38 4.87
N ARG A 6 -20.08 -5.54 3.69
CA ARG A 6 -20.79 -5.42 2.40
C ARG A 6 -20.31 -6.49 1.43
N ASN A 7 -21.17 -6.88 0.50
CA ASN A 7 -20.84 -7.88 -0.51
C ASN A 7 -21.14 -7.37 -1.93
N ILE A 8 -20.69 -8.12 -2.93
CA ILE A 8 -20.93 -7.77 -4.35
C ILE A 8 -21.88 -8.78 -4.99
N ASP A 9 -22.75 -8.31 -5.88
CA ASP A 9 -23.42 -9.19 -6.84
C ASP A 9 -22.40 -9.55 -7.92
N LEU A 10 -21.79 -10.73 -7.80
CA LEU A 10 -20.64 -11.12 -8.64
C LEU A 10 -21.00 -11.15 -10.13
N ASN A 11 -22.19 -11.63 -10.47
CA ASN A 11 -22.64 -11.73 -11.86
C ASN A 11 -22.79 -10.34 -12.47
N PHE A 12 -23.46 -9.42 -11.75
CA PHE A 12 -23.60 -8.05 -12.20
C PHE A 12 -22.24 -7.34 -12.26
N CYS A 13 -21.46 -7.41 -11.18
CA CYS A 13 -20.23 -6.63 -11.06
C CYS A 13 -19.15 -7.09 -12.05
N SER A 14 -18.97 -8.40 -12.26
CA SER A 14 -17.97 -8.92 -13.21
C SER A 14 -18.27 -8.53 -14.66
N SER A 15 -19.56 -8.38 -15.01
CA SER A 15 -19.98 -7.97 -16.35
C SER A 15 -19.87 -6.47 -16.62
N GLU A 16 -19.82 -5.65 -15.56
CA GLU A 16 -19.94 -4.20 -15.66
C GLU A 16 -18.67 -3.46 -15.24
N PHE A 17 -17.80 -4.08 -14.43
CA PHE A 17 -16.69 -3.41 -13.75
C PHE A 17 -15.42 -4.27 -13.76
N SER A 18 -14.29 -3.59 -13.91
CA SER A 18 -12.96 -4.20 -13.89
C SER A 18 -12.48 -4.54 -12.48
N PHE A 19 -13.00 -3.89 -11.43
CA PHE A 19 -12.49 -4.13 -10.07
C PHE A 19 -12.61 -5.59 -9.60
N VAL A 20 -13.55 -6.35 -10.18
CA VAL A 20 -13.71 -7.78 -9.84
C VAL A 20 -12.48 -8.58 -10.24
N SER A 21 -11.89 -8.34 -11.40
CA SER A 21 -10.69 -9.07 -11.83
C SER A 21 -9.48 -8.75 -10.93
N TRP A 22 -9.38 -7.52 -10.42
CA TRP A 22 -8.34 -7.18 -9.44
C TRP A 22 -8.49 -7.93 -8.11
N LEU A 23 -9.74 -8.23 -7.71
CA LEU A 23 -10.01 -9.05 -6.53
C LEU A 23 -9.74 -10.54 -6.79
N GLU A 24 -9.98 -11.01 -8.02
CA GLU A 24 -9.65 -12.38 -8.45
C GLU A 24 -8.13 -12.60 -8.43
N ASP A 25 -7.36 -11.65 -8.97
CA ASP A 25 -5.89 -11.67 -8.97
C ASP A 25 -5.28 -11.84 -7.56
N LEU A 26 -5.98 -11.37 -6.52
CA LEU A 26 -5.56 -11.47 -5.12
C LEU A 26 -6.33 -12.54 -4.31
N ASN A 27 -7.14 -13.38 -4.96
CA ASN A 27 -7.98 -14.38 -4.32
C ASN A 27 -8.89 -13.81 -3.21
N LEU A 28 -9.44 -12.62 -3.40
CA LEU A 28 -10.31 -11.92 -2.45
C LEU A 28 -11.81 -12.12 -2.71
N ILE A 29 -12.19 -12.81 -3.79
CA ILE A 29 -13.60 -13.09 -4.09
C ILE A 29 -14.34 -13.76 -2.91
N PRO A 30 -13.78 -14.77 -2.22
CA PRO A 30 -14.45 -15.37 -1.06
C PRO A 30 -14.78 -14.36 0.04
N LEU A 31 -13.90 -13.37 0.27
CA LEU A 31 -14.08 -12.34 1.28
C LEU A 31 -15.23 -11.38 0.96
N VAL A 32 -15.37 -10.96 -0.30
CA VAL A 32 -16.40 -10.02 -0.76
C VAL A 32 -17.74 -10.70 -1.11
N GLN A 33 -17.81 -12.02 -1.00
CA GLN A 33 -19.04 -12.81 -1.13
C GLN A 33 -19.68 -13.18 0.23
N ILE A 34 -19.03 -12.85 1.36
CA ILE A 34 -19.58 -13.13 2.68
C ILE A 34 -20.90 -12.38 2.87
N SER A 35 -21.98 -13.14 3.05
CA SER A 35 -23.34 -12.62 3.22
C SER A 35 -24.03 -13.15 4.48
N ASP A 36 -23.27 -13.81 5.36
CA ASP A 36 -23.79 -14.42 6.56
C ASP A 36 -24.49 -13.39 7.46
N PRO A 37 -25.59 -13.75 8.15
CA PRO A 37 -26.13 -12.89 9.18
C PRO A 37 -25.11 -12.70 10.31
N PHE A 38 -25.23 -11.61 11.05
CA PHE A 38 -24.38 -11.32 12.21
C PHE A 38 -25.18 -11.14 13.48
N TYR A 39 -24.54 -11.46 14.61
CA TYR A 39 -25.20 -11.56 15.91
C TYR A 39 -24.65 -10.49 16.84
N ILE A 40 -25.36 -9.37 16.98
CA ILE A 40 -24.88 -8.18 17.68
C ILE A 40 -24.41 -8.50 19.11
N LYS A 41 -25.18 -9.32 19.84
CA LYS A 41 -24.83 -9.72 21.21
C LYS A 41 -23.51 -10.49 21.27
N LEU A 42 -23.34 -11.50 20.41
CA LEU A 42 -22.12 -12.32 20.37
C LEU A 42 -20.91 -11.51 19.91
N VAL A 43 -21.09 -10.59 18.95
CA VAL A 43 -20.02 -9.68 18.52
C VAL A 43 -19.59 -8.78 19.67
N ASN A 44 -20.53 -8.18 20.39
CA ASN A 44 -20.20 -7.36 21.57
C ASN A 44 -19.47 -8.17 22.64
N GLU A 45 -19.90 -9.40 22.91
CA GLU A 45 -19.24 -10.31 23.85
C GLU A 45 -17.82 -10.65 23.42
N PHE A 46 -17.64 -10.98 22.13
CA PHE A 46 -16.32 -11.24 21.54
C PHE A 46 -15.36 -10.06 21.74
N TYR A 47 -15.80 -8.83 21.46
CA TYR A 47 -14.94 -7.65 21.64
C TYR A 47 -14.70 -7.32 23.11
N SER A 48 -15.70 -7.50 23.98
CA SER A 48 -15.56 -7.24 25.42
C SER A 48 -14.53 -8.18 26.07
N ASN A 49 -14.39 -9.39 25.55
CA ASN A 49 -13.44 -10.39 26.02
C ASN A 49 -12.15 -10.46 25.20
N LEU A 50 -11.95 -9.55 24.24
CA LEU A 50 -10.81 -9.57 23.33
C LEU A 50 -9.50 -9.28 24.06
N ARG A 51 -8.50 -10.14 23.85
CA ARG A 51 -7.14 -9.99 24.40
C ARG A 51 -6.11 -10.29 23.34
N MET A 52 -5.01 -9.54 23.35
CA MET A 52 -3.81 -9.89 22.59
C MET A 52 -3.04 -10.94 23.37
N VAL A 53 -2.65 -12.03 22.71
CA VAL A 53 -1.96 -13.17 23.35
C VAL A 53 -0.59 -13.47 22.76
N SER A 54 -0.14 -12.73 21.75
CA SER A 54 1.20 -12.91 21.18
C SER A 54 2.30 -12.35 22.10
N GLY A 55 3.31 -13.16 22.40
CA GLY A 55 4.58 -12.72 22.99
C GLY A 55 5.48 -11.96 22.01
N GLN A 56 6.67 -11.53 22.46
CA GLN A 56 7.62 -10.73 21.65
C GLN A 56 8.12 -11.45 20.36
N ASN A 57 8.10 -12.79 20.33
CA ASN A 57 8.60 -13.62 19.22
C ASN A 57 7.54 -14.57 18.62
N GLU A 58 6.25 -14.38 18.96
CA GLU A 58 5.18 -15.22 18.44
C GLU A 58 4.39 -14.49 17.34
N GLU A 59 3.81 -15.26 16.42
CA GLU A 59 2.88 -14.70 15.43
C GLU A 59 1.74 -13.96 16.15
N PHE A 60 1.38 -12.80 15.61
CA PHE A 60 0.30 -11.99 16.18
C PHE A 60 -1.01 -12.79 16.26
N ALA A 61 -1.55 -12.88 17.48
CA ALA A 61 -2.75 -13.65 17.76
C ALA A 61 -3.64 -12.95 18.79
N LEU A 62 -4.94 -13.21 18.66
CA LEU A 62 -5.99 -12.74 19.53
C LEU A 62 -6.64 -13.92 20.23
N SER A 63 -7.07 -13.70 21.47
CA SER A 63 -7.97 -14.61 22.17
C SER A 63 -9.24 -13.87 22.57
N SER A 64 -10.36 -14.56 22.61
CA SER A 64 -11.60 -14.08 23.19
C SER A 64 -12.39 -15.25 23.79
N SER A 65 -13.50 -14.94 24.46
CA SER A 65 -14.46 -15.92 24.97
C SER A 65 -15.86 -15.48 24.60
N VAL A 66 -16.67 -16.39 24.06
CA VAL A 66 -18.08 -16.15 23.72
C VAL A 66 -18.89 -17.36 24.17
N LYS A 67 -19.95 -17.14 24.95
CA LYS A 67 -20.77 -18.22 25.54
C LYS A 67 -19.94 -19.25 26.34
N GLY A 68 -18.86 -18.81 26.97
CA GLY A 68 -17.94 -19.67 27.73
C GLY A 68 -16.92 -20.45 26.88
N GLU A 69 -17.04 -20.41 25.55
CA GLU A 69 -16.10 -21.07 24.64
C GLU A 69 -14.94 -20.13 24.28
N ARG A 70 -13.71 -20.66 24.33
CA ARG A 70 -12.51 -19.90 24.02
C ARG A 70 -12.24 -19.88 22.51
N ILE A 71 -12.03 -18.68 21.99
CA ILE A 71 -11.67 -18.43 20.60
C ILE A 71 -10.21 -17.99 20.56
N TYR A 72 -9.40 -18.66 19.73
CA TYR A 72 -8.02 -18.28 19.43
C TYR A 72 -7.88 -17.99 17.94
N LEU A 73 -7.40 -16.80 17.57
CA LEU A 73 -7.30 -16.36 16.19
C LEU A 73 -5.92 -15.79 15.90
N ASN A 74 -5.21 -16.41 14.96
CA ASN A 74 -4.06 -15.82 14.28
C ASN A 74 -4.40 -15.63 12.79
N ALA A 75 -3.48 -15.00 12.04
CA ALA A 75 -3.71 -14.70 10.62
C ALA A 75 -4.01 -15.97 9.81
N ARG A 76 -3.32 -17.08 10.07
CA ARG A 76 -3.49 -18.37 9.37
C ARG A 76 -4.88 -18.96 9.59
N ILE A 77 -5.36 -18.97 10.84
CA ILE A 77 -6.69 -19.49 11.19
C ILE A 77 -7.77 -18.61 10.53
N LEU A 78 -7.66 -17.29 10.64
CA LEU A 78 -8.63 -16.39 10.03
C LEU A 78 -8.67 -16.55 8.50
N ALA A 79 -7.51 -16.68 7.87
CA ALA A 79 -7.41 -16.93 6.43
C ALA A 79 -8.07 -18.25 6.02
N SER A 80 -7.87 -19.32 6.80
CA SER A 80 -8.51 -20.61 6.57
C SER A 80 -10.04 -20.53 6.69
N ILE A 81 -10.56 -19.71 7.60
CA ILE A 81 -12.01 -19.49 7.77
C ILE A 81 -12.59 -18.72 6.58
N LEU A 82 -11.84 -17.74 6.07
CA LEU A 82 -12.28 -16.83 5.02
C LEU A 82 -11.93 -17.30 3.61
N HIS A 83 -11.14 -18.37 3.48
CA HIS A 83 -10.62 -18.89 2.21
C HIS A 83 -9.85 -17.83 1.40
N ILE A 84 -8.98 -17.06 2.06
CA ILE A 84 -8.12 -16.04 1.43
C ILE A 84 -6.63 -16.27 1.75
N PRO A 85 -5.69 -15.66 1.02
CA PRO A 85 -4.28 -15.72 1.34
C PRO A 85 -3.94 -15.10 2.70
N HIS A 86 -2.88 -15.59 3.34
CA HIS A 86 -2.33 -15.05 4.60
C HIS A 86 -0.85 -14.68 4.51
N THR A 87 -0.28 -14.76 3.32
CA THR A 87 1.08 -14.38 2.98
C THR A 87 1.09 -13.01 2.31
N GLY A 88 2.28 -12.53 1.96
CA GLY A 88 2.46 -11.25 1.29
C GLY A 88 2.81 -10.12 2.24
N LEU A 89 2.83 -8.92 1.68
CA LEU A 89 3.18 -7.69 2.36
C LEU A 89 2.24 -7.43 3.55
N TYR A 90 2.78 -6.91 4.64
CA TYR A 90 2.00 -6.40 5.74
C TYR A 90 2.52 -5.03 6.17
N VAL A 91 1.62 -4.04 6.15
CA VAL A 91 1.84 -2.72 6.73
C VAL A 91 0.55 -2.30 7.43
N PHE A 92 0.68 -1.63 8.57
CA PHE A 92 -0.45 -1.02 9.26
C PHE A 92 -0.05 0.34 9.82
N GLU A 93 -0.12 1.35 8.95
CA GLU A 93 0.26 2.73 9.23
C GLU A 93 -0.90 3.67 8.92
N HIS A 94 -1.12 4.67 9.77
CA HIS A 94 -2.25 5.60 9.65
C HIS A 94 -1.82 7.06 9.57
N LYS A 95 -0.63 7.39 10.09
CA LYS A 95 -0.15 8.77 10.20
C LYS A 95 0.68 9.18 9.01
N LYS A 96 1.50 8.27 8.47
CA LYS A 96 2.37 8.56 7.32
C LYS A 96 2.06 7.64 6.14
N TRP A 97 2.68 7.92 5.00
CA TRP A 97 2.66 6.99 3.89
C TRP A 97 3.45 5.74 4.26
N PRO A 98 2.95 4.53 3.93
CA PRO A 98 3.75 3.31 4.00
C PRO A 98 5.09 3.46 3.27
N GLU A 99 6.17 3.02 3.89
CA GLU A 99 7.51 2.97 3.30
C GLU A 99 7.77 1.52 2.87
N VAL A 100 7.41 1.21 1.63
CA VAL A 100 7.55 -0.12 1.02
C VAL A 100 8.22 0.04 -0.33
N GLU A 101 9.09 -0.90 -0.68
CA GLU A 101 9.70 -0.99 -2.00
C GLU A 101 8.64 -0.96 -3.12
N GLY A 102 8.86 -0.12 -4.12
CA GLY A 102 7.95 0.08 -5.25
C GLY A 102 6.70 0.93 -4.97
N PHE A 103 6.41 1.28 -3.70
CA PHE A 103 5.29 2.15 -3.39
C PHE A 103 5.69 3.63 -3.43
N HIS A 104 5.16 4.35 -4.40
CA HIS A 104 5.30 5.80 -4.50
C HIS A 104 3.93 6.48 -4.50
N PRO A 105 3.58 7.32 -3.50
CA PRO A 105 2.28 7.97 -3.42
C PRO A 105 1.89 8.75 -4.69
N ASN A 106 2.84 9.44 -5.32
CA ASN A 106 2.58 10.18 -6.56
C ASN A 106 2.10 9.28 -7.72
N GLN A 107 2.66 8.07 -7.83
CA GLN A 107 2.33 7.14 -8.91
C GLN A 107 0.89 6.62 -8.75
N ILE A 108 0.53 6.13 -7.56
CA ILE A 108 -0.85 5.67 -7.32
C ILE A 108 -1.85 6.82 -7.47
N LEU A 109 -1.51 8.02 -6.98
CA LEU A 109 -2.40 9.17 -7.11
C LEU A 109 -2.64 9.56 -8.57
N SER A 110 -1.63 9.46 -9.44
CA SER A 110 -1.81 9.70 -10.87
C SER A 110 -2.74 8.69 -11.57
N ILE A 111 -2.81 7.46 -11.04
CA ILE A 111 -3.74 6.41 -11.51
C ILE A 111 -5.16 6.68 -11.00
N LEU A 112 -5.30 7.05 -9.72
CA LEU A 112 -6.61 7.27 -9.09
C LEU A 112 -7.28 8.56 -9.56
N TYR A 113 -6.49 9.61 -9.80
CA TYR A 113 -6.95 10.95 -10.16
C TYR A 113 -6.39 11.37 -11.51
N LEU A 114 -6.80 10.65 -12.56
CA LEU A 114 -6.33 10.89 -13.91
C LEU A 114 -6.53 12.36 -14.33
N ASN A 115 -5.49 12.97 -14.89
CA ASN A 115 -5.48 14.34 -15.43
C ASN A 115 -5.68 15.48 -14.40
N ASP A 116 -5.47 15.24 -13.11
CA ASP A 116 -5.50 16.31 -12.10
C ASP A 116 -4.06 16.74 -11.70
N PRO A 117 -3.54 17.85 -12.24
CA PRO A 117 -2.17 18.29 -11.97
C PRO A 117 -1.97 18.80 -10.53
N ASN A 118 -3.06 19.02 -9.78
CA ASN A 118 -2.99 19.56 -8.42
C ASN A 118 -2.94 18.47 -7.35
N VAL A 119 -3.04 17.19 -7.74
CA VAL A 119 -3.04 16.10 -6.77
C VAL A 119 -1.64 15.85 -6.25
N HIS A 120 -1.47 15.91 -4.93
CA HIS A 120 -0.21 15.63 -4.27
C HIS A 120 -0.39 14.86 -2.95
N PRO A 121 0.63 14.13 -2.45
CA PRO A 121 0.48 13.17 -1.34
C PRO A 121 0.12 13.78 0.03
N ASN A 122 0.19 15.10 0.14
CA ASN A 122 -0.07 15.84 1.37
C ASN A 122 -1.45 16.51 1.38
N MET A 123 -2.22 16.43 0.30
CA MET A 123 -3.57 17.00 0.24
C MET A 123 -4.61 16.06 0.83
N ALA A 124 -5.80 16.60 1.12
CA ALA A 124 -6.97 15.79 1.42
C ALA A 124 -7.48 15.08 0.15
N LEU A 125 -7.49 13.75 0.17
CA LEU A 125 -7.92 12.93 -0.96
C LEU A 125 -9.42 12.66 -0.87
N THR A 126 -10.17 12.89 -1.94
CA THR A 126 -11.63 12.77 -1.97
C THR A 126 -12.11 11.69 -2.95
N THR A 127 -13.23 11.03 -2.65
CA THR A 127 -13.76 9.92 -3.45
C THR A 127 -14.59 10.35 -4.66
N ASN A 128 -15.03 11.61 -4.71
CA ASN A 128 -15.88 12.14 -5.78
C ASN A 128 -15.18 12.27 -7.15
N ARG A 129 -13.85 12.26 -7.18
CA ARG A 129 -13.05 12.32 -8.43
C ARG A 129 -12.59 10.94 -8.91
N LEU A 130 -12.90 9.87 -8.15
CA LEU A 130 -12.53 8.51 -8.53
C LEU A 130 -13.43 7.99 -9.65
N SER A 131 -12.88 7.13 -10.51
CA SER A 131 -13.67 6.31 -11.42
C SER A 131 -14.65 5.40 -10.64
N VAL A 132 -15.67 4.87 -11.33
CA VAL A 132 -16.63 3.96 -10.71
C VAL A 132 -15.93 2.72 -10.10
N ASP A 133 -14.98 2.13 -10.81
CA ASP A 133 -14.19 0.98 -10.34
C ASP A 133 -13.38 1.32 -9.09
N HIS A 134 -12.63 2.42 -9.11
CA HIS A 134 -11.83 2.85 -7.97
C HIS A 134 -12.71 3.19 -6.75
N ARG A 135 -13.87 3.81 -6.98
CA ARG A 135 -14.82 4.12 -5.90
C ARG A 135 -15.43 2.85 -5.32
N LEU A 136 -15.80 1.86 -6.13
CA LEU A 136 -16.31 0.58 -5.67
C LEU A 136 -15.25 -0.21 -4.89
N LEU A 137 -14.01 -0.23 -5.37
CA LEU A 137 -12.88 -0.82 -4.64
C LEU A 137 -12.66 -0.14 -3.28
N HIS A 138 -12.63 1.19 -3.24
CA HIS A 138 -12.53 1.95 -1.99
C HIS A 138 -13.65 1.58 -1.01
N HIS A 139 -14.89 1.53 -1.52
CA HIS A 139 -16.06 1.14 -0.75
C HIS A 139 -15.94 -0.27 -0.15
N LEU A 140 -15.45 -1.24 -0.92
CA LEU A 140 -15.19 -2.59 -0.40
C LEU A 140 -14.10 -2.58 0.67
N ILE A 141 -13.03 -1.79 0.47
CA ILE A 141 -11.98 -1.64 1.47
C ILE A 141 -12.57 -1.10 2.78
N VAL A 142 -13.35 -0.02 2.75
CA VAL A 142 -13.85 0.65 3.96
C VAL A 142 -15.03 -0.05 4.64
N HIS A 143 -15.64 -1.06 4.02
CA HIS A 143 -16.72 -1.83 4.64
C HIS A 143 -16.33 -3.27 4.96
N GLN A 144 -15.43 -3.88 4.19
CA GLN A 144 -15.12 -5.31 4.29
C GLN A 144 -13.71 -5.60 4.82
N ILE A 145 -12.71 -4.79 4.45
CA ILE A 145 -11.29 -5.07 4.74
C ILE A 145 -10.76 -4.25 5.93
N LEU A 146 -10.92 -2.93 5.85
CA LEU A 146 -10.50 -1.96 6.85
C LEU A 146 -11.70 -1.07 7.25
N PRO A 147 -12.67 -1.61 8.02
CA PRO A 147 -13.86 -0.85 8.36
C PRO A 147 -13.57 0.44 9.13
N THR A 148 -14.18 1.54 8.68
CA THR A 148 -14.10 2.86 9.34
C THR A 148 -15.48 3.36 9.72
N GLY A 149 -15.67 3.70 11.00
CA GLY A 149 -16.94 4.22 11.52
C GLY A 149 -17.13 5.72 11.33
N GLY A 150 -16.82 6.27 10.15
CA GLY A 150 -16.94 7.68 9.81
C GLY A 150 -17.26 7.89 8.33
N GLY A 151 -17.38 9.13 7.88
CA GLY A 151 -17.75 9.47 6.51
C GLY A 151 -16.81 8.89 5.44
N TYR A 152 -17.36 8.54 4.29
CA TYR A 152 -16.64 7.87 3.18
C TYR A 152 -16.24 8.83 2.05
N ALA A 153 -16.35 10.14 2.27
CA ALA A 153 -16.02 11.16 1.28
C ALA A 153 -14.51 11.34 1.07
N LYS A 154 -13.68 10.93 2.05
CA LYS A 154 -12.22 11.08 2.04
C LYS A 154 -11.52 9.72 2.04
N LEU A 155 -10.31 9.68 1.49
CA LEU A 155 -9.43 8.51 1.57
C LEU A 155 -8.31 8.73 2.58
N SER A 156 -8.09 7.74 3.44
CA SER A 156 -6.88 7.69 4.25
C SER A 156 -5.69 7.15 3.43
N ARG A 157 -4.47 7.50 3.86
CA ARG A 157 -3.22 6.97 3.26
C ARG A 157 -3.20 5.44 3.23
N MET A 158 -3.69 4.80 4.29
CA MET A 158 -3.80 3.34 4.36
C MET A 158 -4.79 2.78 3.34
N GLN A 159 -5.93 3.44 3.10
CA GLN A 159 -6.90 3.00 2.09
C GLN A 159 -6.32 3.13 0.68
N VAL A 160 -5.64 4.24 0.37
CA VAL A 160 -4.94 4.43 -0.92
C VAL A 160 -3.86 3.37 -1.12
N PHE A 161 -3.10 3.07 -0.07
CA PHE A 161 -2.10 2.01 -0.11
C PHE A 161 -2.70 0.62 -0.37
N LEU A 162 -3.84 0.29 0.24
CA LEU A 162 -4.54 -0.96 -0.06
C LEU A 162 -5.08 -0.99 -1.50
N MET A 163 -5.57 0.14 -2.01
CA MET A 163 -5.95 0.26 -3.42
C MET A 163 -4.74 0.05 -4.33
N TRP A 164 -3.56 0.60 -4.00
CA TRP A 164 -2.33 0.33 -4.73
C TRP A 164 -1.95 -1.15 -4.73
N CYS A 165 -2.05 -1.82 -3.57
CA CYS A 165 -1.78 -3.27 -3.49
C CYS A 165 -2.71 -4.04 -4.44
N THR A 166 -4.01 -3.71 -4.44
CA THR A 166 -5.00 -4.34 -5.33
C THR A 166 -4.74 -4.06 -6.80
N LEU A 167 -4.52 -2.80 -7.17
CA LEU A 167 -4.29 -2.40 -8.57
C LEU A 167 -2.96 -2.93 -9.12
N SER A 168 -1.94 -3.04 -8.27
CA SER A 168 -0.60 -3.51 -8.65
C SER A 168 -0.43 -5.03 -8.45
N LYS A 169 -1.50 -5.74 -8.06
CA LYS A 169 -1.50 -7.18 -7.78
C LYS A 169 -0.44 -7.60 -6.75
N ILE A 170 -0.19 -6.75 -5.77
CA ILE A 170 0.72 -7.05 -4.66
C ILE A 170 -0.05 -7.88 -3.64
N GLU A 171 0.43 -9.09 -3.38
CA GLU A 171 -0.09 -9.92 -2.30
C GLU A 171 0.06 -9.20 -0.97
N PHE A 172 -1.05 -9.06 -0.25
CA PHE A 172 -1.11 -8.38 1.03
C PHE A 172 -1.78 -9.28 2.08
N CYS A 173 -1.24 -9.30 3.29
CA CYS A 173 -1.77 -10.12 4.38
C CYS A 173 -3.03 -9.49 5.00
N PHE A 174 -4.16 -9.59 4.30
CA PHE A 174 -5.47 -9.11 4.75
C PHE A 174 -5.92 -9.69 6.09
N PRO A 175 -5.76 -11.00 6.39
CA PRO A 175 -6.14 -11.55 7.69
C PRO A 175 -5.43 -10.86 8.86
N LEU A 176 -4.13 -10.58 8.73
CA LEU A 176 -3.38 -9.88 9.78
C LEU A 176 -3.84 -8.43 9.95
N LEU A 177 -4.12 -7.73 8.85
CA LEU A 177 -4.72 -6.40 8.88
C LEU A 177 -6.09 -6.39 9.58
N MET A 178 -6.93 -7.38 9.32
CA MET A 178 -8.25 -7.50 9.95
C MET A 178 -8.12 -7.73 11.46
N LEU A 179 -7.24 -8.62 11.91
CA LEU A 179 -6.99 -8.85 13.35
C LEU A 179 -6.50 -7.56 14.04
N LYS A 180 -5.58 -6.82 13.41
CA LYS A 180 -5.08 -5.54 13.93
C LYS A 180 -6.17 -4.47 13.96
N THR A 181 -7.08 -4.51 12.99
CA THR A 181 -8.26 -3.65 12.97
C THR A 181 -9.24 -3.97 14.09
N MET A 182 -9.43 -5.26 14.44
CA MET A 182 -10.23 -5.66 15.60
C MET A 182 -9.65 -5.08 16.90
N VAL A 183 -8.34 -5.22 17.12
CA VAL A 183 -7.66 -4.64 18.30
C VAL A 183 -7.83 -3.13 18.33
N ARG A 184 -7.59 -2.45 17.21
CA ARG A 184 -7.72 -0.99 17.14
C ARG A 184 -9.13 -0.52 17.47
N ALA A 185 -10.16 -1.19 16.96
CA ALA A 185 -11.56 -0.86 17.25
C ALA A 185 -11.86 -0.96 18.76
N PHE A 186 -11.33 -2.00 19.40
CA PHE A 186 -11.44 -2.20 20.84
C PHE A 186 -10.64 -1.16 21.65
N SER A 187 -9.33 -1.02 21.39
CA SER A 187 -8.43 -0.14 22.15
C SER A 187 -8.82 1.34 22.05
N GLN A 188 -9.34 1.77 20.90
CA GLN A 188 -9.79 3.16 20.70
C GLN A 188 -11.24 3.38 21.17
N LYS A 189 -11.88 2.39 21.81
CA LYS A 189 -13.28 2.44 22.27
C LYS A 189 -14.23 2.99 21.21
N LYS A 190 -14.06 2.55 19.97
CA LYS A 190 -14.87 3.04 18.87
C LYS A 190 -16.35 2.71 19.11
N SER A 191 -17.23 3.62 18.73
CA SER A 191 -18.68 3.40 18.77
C SER A 191 -19.15 2.28 17.82
N VAL A 192 -18.30 1.90 16.85
CA VAL A 192 -18.60 0.90 15.82
C VAL A 192 -17.61 -0.27 15.89
N LEU A 193 -18.13 -1.48 16.09
CA LEU A 193 -17.37 -2.73 16.07
C LEU A 193 -17.37 -3.32 14.65
N PRO A 194 -16.19 -3.64 14.08
CA PRO A 194 -16.10 -4.13 12.71
C PRO A 194 -16.36 -5.64 12.59
N PHE A 195 -16.53 -6.09 11.35
CA PHE A 195 -16.50 -7.50 10.93
C PHE A 195 -17.65 -8.39 11.45
N GLY A 196 -18.87 -7.86 11.56
CA GLY A 196 -20.02 -8.63 12.06
C GLY A 196 -20.23 -9.97 11.35
N SER A 197 -20.34 -9.99 10.01
CA SER A 197 -20.60 -11.23 9.26
C SER A 197 -19.40 -12.17 9.22
N ILE A 198 -18.18 -11.61 9.21
CA ILE A 198 -16.92 -12.36 9.31
C ILE A 198 -16.82 -13.06 10.68
N LEU A 199 -17.20 -12.38 11.77
CA LEU A 199 -17.21 -12.99 13.10
C LEU A 199 -18.23 -14.12 13.20
N THR A 200 -19.33 -14.10 12.44
CA THR A 200 -20.21 -15.27 12.34
C THR A 200 -19.49 -16.50 11.79
N LYS A 201 -18.67 -16.36 10.75
CA LYS A 201 -17.83 -17.47 10.24
C LYS A 201 -16.86 -17.98 11.30
N VAL A 202 -16.26 -17.06 12.08
CA VAL A 202 -15.44 -17.41 13.24
C VAL A 202 -16.24 -18.21 14.25
N PHE A 203 -17.40 -17.72 14.67
CA PHE A 203 -18.25 -18.40 15.65
C PHE A 203 -18.64 -19.81 15.20
N GLN A 204 -18.98 -20.00 13.93
CA GLN A 204 -19.24 -21.31 13.34
C GLN A 204 -18.02 -22.24 13.41
N ARG A 205 -16.82 -21.73 13.09
CA ARG A 205 -15.57 -22.52 13.17
C ARG A 205 -15.27 -23.00 14.58
N PHE A 206 -15.58 -22.18 15.59
CA PHE A 206 -15.38 -22.50 17.01
C PHE A 206 -16.61 -23.16 17.65
N HIS A 207 -17.57 -23.61 16.84
CA HIS A 207 -18.78 -24.30 17.32
C HIS A 207 -19.59 -23.51 18.37
N ILE A 208 -19.52 -22.18 18.32
CA ILE A 208 -20.35 -21.31 19.16
C ILE A 208 -21.80 -21.49 18.76
N ARG A 209 -22.64 -21.86 19.71
CA ARG A 209 -24.08 -22.07 19.49
C ARG A 209 -24.76 -20.77 19.06
N LEU A 210 -25.29 -20.72 17.84
CA LEU A 210 -25.99 -19.55 17.27
C LEU A 210 -27.51 -19.66 17.42
N GLU A 211 -28.04 -20.85 17.71
CA GLU A 211 -29.46 -21.08 17.88
C GLU A 211 -30.00 -20.28 19.07
N GLY A 212 -31.14 -19.62 18.85
CA GLY A 212 -31.78 -18.73 19.83
C GLY A 212 -31.21 -17.31 19.86
N GLU A 213 -30.14 -17.01 19.12
CA GLU A 213 -29.63 -15.65 18.99
C GLU A 213 -30.39 -14.84 17.94
N ILE A 214 -30.48 -13.53 18.16
CA ILE A 214 -31.14 -12.61 17.22
C ILE A 214 -30.16 -12.29 16.09
N ALA A 215 -30.39 -12.90 14.93
CA ALA A 215 -29.64 -12.67 13.71
C ALA A 215 -30.02 -11.31 13.07
N THR A 216 -29.01 -10.51 12.74
CA THR A 216 -29.14 -9.32 11.89
C THR A 216 -28.65 -9.69 10.50
N LYS A 217 -29.54 -9.62 9.51
CA LYS A 217 -29.19 -9.91 8.11
C LYS A 217 -28.62 -8.66 7.44
N LEU A 218 -27.69 -8.85 6.51
CA LEU A 218 -27.34 -7.81 5.56
C LEU A 218 -28.59 -7.40 4.77
N LYS A 219 -28.74 -6.10 4.56
CA LYS A 219 -29.83 -5.54 3.78
C LYS A 219 -29.47 -5.61 2.30
N LYS A 220 -30.47 -5.47 1.42
CA LYS A 220 -30.25 -5.38 -0.04
C LYS A 220 -29.33 -4.23 -0.45
N GLU A 221 -29.25 -3.19 0.39
CA GLU A 221 -28.39 -2.02 0.20
C GLU A 221 -26.92 -2.25 0.57
N ASP A 222 -26.64 -3.34 1.28
CA ASP A 222 -25.27 -3.76 1.61
C ASP A 222 -24.64 -4.61 0.48
N THR A 223 -25.41 -4.89 -0.58
CA THR A 223 -24.95 -5.59 -1.78
C THR A 223 -24.72 -4.61 -2.93
N TYR A 224 -23.52 -4.59 -3.49
CA TYR A 224 -23.22 -3.82 -4.69
C TYR A 224 -23.86 -4.48 -5.92
N ASN A 225 -25.00 -3.92 -6.32
CA ASN A 225 -25.76 -4.27 -7.52
C ASN A 225 -26.24 -2.98 -8.21
N LYS A 226 -26.92 -3.11 -9.35
CA LYS A 226 -27.46 -1.97 -10.13
C LYS A 226 -28.26 -0.99 -9.27
N SER A 227 -29.07 -1.48 -8.32
CA SER A 227 -29.91 -0.64 -7.47
C SER A 227 -29.09 0.17 -6.46
N THR A 228 -28.06 -0.45 -5.88
CA THR A 228 -27.14 0.22 -4.94
C THR A 228 -26.32 1.29 -5.67
N LEU A 229 -25.84 1.01 -6.87
CA LEU A 229 -25.15 2.00 -7.69
C LEU A 229 -26.04 3.21 -8.03
N ASN A 230 -27.29 2.96 -8.45
CA ASN A 230 -28.26 4.04 -8.67
C ASN A 230 -28.49 4.88 -7.41
N ARG A 231 -28.51 4.25 -6.23
CA ARG A 231 -28.63 4.96 -4.95
C ARG A 231 -27.41 5.83 -4.64
N MET A 232 -26.22 5.34 -4.99
CA MET A 232 -24.95 6.05 -4.88
C MET A 232 -24.75 7.12 -5.96
N GLY A 233 -25.73 7.36 -6.83
CA GLY A 233 -25.68 8.40 -7.86
C GLY A 233 -25.07 7.94 -9.20
N TRP A 234 -24.69 6.68 -9.35
CA TRP A 234 -24.19 6.14 -10.60
C TRP A 234 -25.35 5.69 -11.50
N LYS A 235 -25.37 6.14 -12.74
CA LYS A 235 -26.37 5.73 -13.74
C LYS A 235 -25.68 5.28 -15.02
N LYS A 236 -26.16 4.20 -15.62
CA LYS A 236 -25.67 3.72 -16.92
C LYS A 236 -26.32 4.51 -18.06
N ARG A 237 -25.52 5.20 -18.87
CA ARG A 237 -25.92 5.93 -20.08
C ARG A 237 -25.04 5.48 -21.25
N GLU A 238 -25.66 5.08 -22.36
CA GLU A 238 -24.92 4.65 -23.58
C GLU A 238 -23.85 3.56 -23.32
N GLY A 239 -24.10 2.66 -22.36
CA GLY A 239 -23.15 1.61 -21.98
C GLY A 239 -22.13 2.01 -20.91
N ILE A 240 -22.00 3.30 -20.58
CA ILE A 240 -21.01 3.84 -19.64
C ILE A 240 -21.69 4.24 -18.32
N TRP A 241 -21.04 3.96 -17.18
CA TRP A 241 -21.50 4.40 -15.87
C TRP A 241 -21.05 5.84 -15.60
N THR A 242 -22.01 6.77 -15.51
CA THR A 242 -21.76 8.19 -15.26
C THR A 242 -22.29 8.60 -13.89
N TYR A 243 -21.50 9.37 -13.14
CA TYR A 243 -21.94 9.94 -11.88
C TYR A 243 -22.94 11.07 -12.12
N CYS A 244 -24.12 10.95 -11.54
CA CYS A 244 -25.20 11.93 -11.56
C CYS A 244 -25.51 12.31 -10.11
N PRO A 245 -24.93 13.42 -9.58
CA PRO A 245 -25.24 13.92 -8.26
C PRO A 245 -26.75 14.10 -8.09
N LYS A 246 -27.31 13.68 -6.96
CA LYS A 246 -28.73 13.89 -6.68
C LYS A 246 -28.95 15.36 -6.34
N VAL A 247 -29.37 16.14 -7.33
CA VAL A 247 -29.97 17.46 -7.11
C VAL A 247 -31.42 17.20 -6.64
N ASP A 248 -31.74 17.56 -5.40
CA ASP A 248 -33.10 17.72 -4.85
C ASP A 248 -34.00 16.48 -4.62
N GLN A 249 -33.55 15.48 -3.85
CA GLN A 249 -34.48 14.65 -3.05
C GLN A 249 -33.97 14.45 -1.62
N GLY A 250 -34.78 14.90 -0.66
CA GLY A 250 -34.49 14.96 0.78
C GLY A 250 -34.13 13.64 1.50
N PRO A 251 -33.94 13.71 2.82
CA PRO A 251 -32.79 13.09 3.49
C PRO A 251 -33.03 11.62 3.83
N ARG A 252 -32.33 10.73 3.11
CA ARG A 252 -31.99 9.38 3.62
C ARG A 252 -30.56 8.94 3.35
N ILE A 253 -29.74 9.80 2.71
CA ILE A 253 -28.30 9.53 2.45
C ILE A 253 -27.42 10.64 3.08
N ALA A 254 -28.00 11.50 3.93
CA ALA A 254 -27.22 12.47 4.70
C ALA A 254 -26.39 11.86 5.85
N ILE A 255 -26.53 10.55 6.13
CA ILE A 255 -25.74 9.87 7.17
C ILE A 255 -24.34 9.47 6.66
N GLU A 256 -24.12 9.34 5.35
CA GLU A 256 -22.79 8.95 4.82
C GLU A 256 -21.95 10.13 4.31
N GLU A 257 -22.55 11.30 4.05
CA GLU A 257 -21.87 12.46 3.46
C GLU A 257 -21.90 13.74 4.31
N GLN A 258 -22.49 13.72 5.52
CA GLN A 258 -22.37 14.84 6.47
C GLN A 258 -22.37 14.34 7.92
N GLU A 259 -21.24 13.78 8.35
CA GLU A 259 -20.80 13.90 9.74
C GLU A 259 -19.45 14.60 9.73
N ASP A 260 -19.49 15.82 10.27
CA ASP A 260 -18.32 16.64 10.54
C ASP A 260 -17.33 15.83 11.39
N ASN A 261 -16.06 15.90 11.05
CA ASN A 261 -15.01 15.24 11.83
C ASN A 261 -15.06 15.80 13.26
N PRO A 262 -15.05 14.98 14.33
CA PRO A 262 -14.88 15.52 15.68
C PRO A 262 -13.58 16.34 15.74
N PRO A 263 -13.58 17.51 16.40
CA PRO A 263 -12.53 18.53 16.30
C PRO A 263 -11.26 18.15 17.10
N TRP A 264 -10.53 17.12 16.68
CA TRP A 264 -9.22 16.82 17.28
C TRP A 264 -8.04 16.84 16.30
N GLU A 265 -8.27 17.21 15.03
CA GLU A 265 -7.20 17.45 14.04
C GLU A 265 -6.88 18.92 13.80
N ALA A 266 -7.46 19.85 14.56
CA ALA A 266 -7.10 21.27 14.51
C ALA A 266 -7.27 21.94 15.87
N GLN A 267 -6.20 21.98 16.67
CA GLN A 267 -6.05 22.98 17.73
C GLN A 267 -4.59 23.08 18.18
N GLU A 268 -3.87 24.01 17.58
CA GLU A 268 -2.81 24.77 18.24
C GLU A 268 -3.14 26.26 18.11
N GLN A 269 -3.20 26.93 19.28
CA GLN A 269 -3.24 28.40 19.53
C GLN A 269 -4.58 29.10 19.19
N ALA A 270 -5.26 29.85 20.08
CA ALA A 270 -4.82 30.79 21.11
C ALA A 270 -5.77 30.87 22.34
N ALA A 271 -5.30 31.59 23.37
CA ALA A 271 -5.62 31.57 24.81
C ALA A 271 -7.00 32.14 25.29
N PRO A 272 -7.35 31.98 26.60
CA PRO A 272 -8.73 32.06 27.15
C PRO A 272 -9.06 33.33 27.96
N ALA A 273 -10.34 33.50 28.31
CA ALA A 273 -10.82 34.50 29.28
C ALA A 273 -11.45 33.86 30.54
N GLN A 274 -10.70 33.97 31.67
CA GLN A 274 -11.11 34.15 33.09
C GLN A 274 -11.93 33.06 33.85
N PRO A 275 -12.02 33.10 35.21
CA PRO A 275 -10.95 33.10 36.22
C PRO A 275 -11.21 32.14 37.43
N GLN A 276 -10.15 31.88 38.24
CA GLN A 276 -10.13 31.42 39.65
C GLN A 276 -10.61 29.96 39.95
N ALA A 277 -10.02 29.15 40.85
CA ALA A 277 -9.14 29.42 41.99
C ALA A 277 -8.20 28.21 42.32
N GLN A 278 -7.00 28.57 42.77
CA GLN A 278 -6.18 27.97 43.84
C GLN A 278 -6.02 26.44 43.95
N SER A 279 -4.82 25.96 43.60
CA SER A 279 -4.02 25.18 44.55
C SER A 279 -2.53 25.47 44.32
N SER A 280 -1.85 25.82 45.40
CA SER A 280 -0.46 26.23 45.46
C SER A 280 0.40 25.03 45.87
N SER A 281 1.24 24.54 44.96
CA SER A 281 2.58 23.95 45.20
C SER A 281 3.11 23.34 43.87
N SER A 282 4.41 23.47 43.61
CA SER A 282 5.22 22.76 42.57
C SER A 282 5.63 23.44 41.25
N THR A 283 5.63 24.77 41.13
CA THR A 283 6.22 25.43 39.93
C THR A 283 7.65 24.97 39.64
N THR A 284 8.44 24.68 40.69
CA THR A 284 9.83 24.21 40.58
C THR A 284 9.99 22.78 40.04
N ASP A 285 9.01 21.90 40.24
CA ASP A 285 9.09 20.50 39.75
C ASP A 285 8.71 20.41 38.27
N TYR A 286 7.77 21.25 37.83
CA TYR A 286 7.42 21.39 36.42
C TYR A 286 8.57 21.99 35.59
N ASP A 287 9.22 23.04 36.10
CA ASP A 287 10.37 23.65 35.40
C ASP A 287 11.52 22.64 35.23
N ARG A 288 11.82 21.87 36.28
CA ARG A 288 12.84 20.81 36.24
C ARG A 288 12.48 19.69 35.26
N MET A 289 11.20 19.32 35.17
CA MET A 289 10.73 18.32 34.21
C MET A 289 10.81 18.84 32.77
N MET A 290 10.51 20.12 32.53
CA MET A 290 10.62 20.76 31.22
C MET A 290 12.08 20.86 30.76
N GLU A 291 13.01 21.25 31.64
CA GLU A 291 14.45 21.26 31.32
C GLU A 291 14.97 19.85 30.99
N PHE A 292 14.54 18.83 31.75
CA PHE A 292 14.90 17.44 31.45
C PHE A 292 14.38 17.01 30.07
N MET A 293 13.12 17.29 29.73
CA MET A 293 12.57 16.95 28.41
C MET A 293 13.26 17.71 27.28
N GLN A 294 13.61 18.98 27.49
CA GLN A 294 14.35 19.78 26.51
C GLN A 294 15.76 19.24 26.30
N SER A 295 16.45 18.83 27.37
CA SER A 295 17.78 18.20 27.29
C SER A 295 17.75 16.86 26.53
N GLN A 296 16.70 16.05 26.71
CA GLN A 296 16.50 14.82 25.95
C GLN A 296 16.26 15.10 24.47
N PHE A 297 15.52 16.16 24.14
CA PHE A 297 15.28 16.55 22.77
C PHE A 297 16.57 17.02 22.07
N VAL A 298 17.37 17.85 22.74
CA VAL A 298 18.68 18.30 22.22
C VAL A 298 19.64 17.13 22.02
N SER A 299 19.68 16.17 22.97
CA SER A 299 20.49 14.95 22.87
C SER A 299 20.06 14.08 21.68
N MET A 300 18.76 13.92 21.48
CA MET A 300 18.21 13.17 20.35
C MET A 300 18.52 13.87 19.01
N GLN A 301 18.40 15.19 18.95
CA GLN A 301 18.74 15.97 17.76
C GLN A 301 20.22 15.85 17.41
N ALA A 302 21.13 15.98 18.39
CA ALA A 302 22.57 15.81 18.16
C ALA A 302 22.94 14.38 17.70
N SER A 303 22.26 13.37 18.24
CA SER A 303 22.41 11.96 17.82
C SER A 303 21.97 11.74 16.36
N LEU A 304 20.86 12.35 15.95
CA LEU A 304 20.36 12.30 14.58
C LEU A 304 21.30 13.02 13.61
N ASP A 305 21.76 14.22 13.95
CA ASP A 305 22.74 14.96 13.15
C ASP A 305 24.05 14.18 12.97
N GLY A 306 24.51 13.51 14.03
CA GLY A 306 25.67 12.62 13.96
C GLY A 306 25.48 11.46 12.99
N LYS A 307 24.31 10.78 13.05
CA LYS A 307 23.96 9.71 12.11
C LYS A 307 23.84 10.21 10.67
N PHE A 308 23.28 11.39 10.46
CA PHE A 308 23.14 12.00 9.14
C PHE A 308 24.51 12.33 8.52
N LYS A 309 25.44 12.90 9.30
CA LYS A 309 26.82 13.11 8.86
C LYS A 309 27.52 11.81 8.51
N GLN A 310 27.31 10.74 9.29
CA GLN A 310 27.87 9.42 9.00
C GLN A 310 27.35 8.84 7.68
N ILE A 311 26.05 8.97 7.42
CA ILE A 311 25.42 8.53 6.17
C ILE A 311 25.98 9.31 4.98
N ASN A 312 26.05 10.64 5.06
CA ASN A 312 26.61 11.47 3.99
C ASN A 312 28.06 11.09 3.68
N THR A 313 28.86 10.82 4.71
CA THR A 313 30.26 10.36 4.51
C THR A 313 30.31 9.02 3.77
N ARG A 314 29.42 8.07 4.10
CA ARG A 314 29.35 6.78 3.40
C ARG A 314 28.87 6.94 1.96
N LEU A 315 27.92 7.84 1.71
CA LEU A 315 27.40 8.12 0.38
C LEU A 315 28.48 8.73 -0.52
N SER A 316 29.26 9.71 -0.03
CA SER A 316 30.37 10.29 -0.80
C SER A 316 31.47 9.27 -1.11
N ARG A 317 31.75 8.32 -0.19
CA ARG A 317 32.68 7.22 -0.47
C ARG A 317 32.15 6.32 -1.58
N LEU A 318 30.87 5.92 -1.49
CA LEU A 318 30.23 5.07 -2.49
C LEU A 318 30.18 5.74 -3.88
N GLU A 319 29.94 7.05 -3.93
CA GLU A 319 30.00 7.83 -5.17
C GLU A 319 31.42 7.80 -5.78
N GLY A 320 32.45 7.89 -4.94
CA GLY A 320 33.85 7.73 -5.34
C GLY A 320 34.13 6.33 -5.91
N ASP A 321 33.72 5.28 -5.19
CA ASP A 321 33.89 3.89 -5.60
C ASP A 321 33.19 3.64 -6.95
N HIS A 322 32.00 4.19 -7.16
CA HIS A 322 31.26 4.08 -8.41
C HIS A 322 31.99 4.77 -9.59
N LYS A 323 32.63 5.93 -9.35
CA LYS A 323 33.44 6.61 -10.39
C LYS A 323 34.67 5.77 -10.77
N ILE A 324 35.32 5.14 -9.79
CA ILE A 324 36.47 4.26 -10.04
C ILE A 324 36.04 3.05 -10.86
N LEU A 325 34.98 2.34 -10.44
CA LEU A 325 34.45 1.18 -11.18
C LEU A 325 34.04 1.54 -12.61
N HIS A 326 33.44 2.71 -12.82
CA HIS A 326 33.10 3.17 -14.16
C HIS A 326 34.33 3.41 -15.03
N SER A 327 35.41 3.99 -14.47
CA SER A 327 36.66 4.19 -15.22
C SER A 327 37.37 2.87 -15.56
N GLU A 328 37.34 1.90 -14.64
CA GLU A 328 37.90 0.56 -14.90
C GLU A 328 37.11 -0.17 -15.98
N TYR A 329 35.79 -0.03 -15.99
CA TYR A 329 34.92 -0.64 -17.01
C TYR A 329 35.19 -0.09 -18.42
N GLU A 330 35.35 1.22 -18.59
CA GLU A 330 35.69 1.79 -19.91
C GLU A 330 37.02 1.25 -20.45
N HIS A 331 38.04 1.13 -19.61
CA HIS A 331 39.34 0.61 -20.04
C HIS A 331 39.32 -0.87 -20.41
N VAL A 332 38.44 -1.67 -19.81
CA VAL A 332 38.25 -3.08 -20.17
C VAL A 332 37.63 -3.22 -21.57
N ASP A 333 36.67 -2.35 -21.93
CA ASP A 333 36.04 -2.41 -23.26
C ASP A 333 37.05 -2.07 -24.37
N ASP A 334 37.92 -1.08 -24.15
CA ASP A 334 38.99 -0.72 -25.09
C ASP A 334 40.00 -1.85 -25.32
N THR A 335 40.42 -2.55 -24.26
CA THR A 335 41.37 -3.67 -24.37
C THR A 335 40.73 -4.86 -25.09
N VAL A 336 39.49 -5.20 -24.75
CA VAL A 336 38.76 -6.28 -25.41
C VAL A 336 38.51 -5.94 -26.88
N TYR A 337 38.17 -4.69 -27.21
CA TYR A 337 37.96 -4.25 -28.58
C TYR A 337 39.27 -4.28 -29.40
N TYR A 338 40.40 -3.90 -28.81
CA TYR A 338 41.71 -4.01 -29.43
C TYR A 338 42.08 -5.47 -29.74
N ASP A 339 41.94 -6.36 -28.76
CA ASP A 339 42.26 -7.79 -28.92
C ASP A 339 41.36 -8.44 -29.98
N LEU A 340 40.06 -8.13 -29.99
CA LEU A 340 39.13 -8.59 -31.03
C LEU A 340 39.52 -8.08 -32.42
N ARG A 341 39.97 -6.83 -32.53
CA ARG A 341 40.45 -6.25 -33.80
C ARG A 341 41.73 -6.94 -34.28
N VAL A 342 42.65 -7.27 -33.37
CA VAL A 342 43.89 -8.01 -33.69
C VAL A 342 43.58 -9.45 -34.12
N ILE A 343 42.73 -10.16 -33.37
CA ILE A 343 42.31 -11.53 -33.70
C ILE A 343 41.62 -11.55 -35.07
N LYS A 344 40.71 -10.60 -35.34
CA LYS A 344 40.04 -10.47 -36.64
C LYS A 344 41.02 -10.27 -37.81
N ARG A 345 42.07 -9.45 -37.62
CA ARG A 345 43.14 -9.28 -38.62
C ARG A 345 43.96 -10.55 -38.83
N CYS A 346 44.29 -11.28 -37.77
CA CYS A 346 45.00 -12.56 -37.88
C CYS A 346 44.18 -13.63 -38.60
N LEU A 347 42.88 -13.73 -38.29
CA LEU A 347 41.96 -14.69 -38.91
C LEU A 347 41.85 -14.43 -40.42
N LYS A 348 41.70 -13.16 -40.82
CA LYS A 348 41.72 -12.77 -42.25
C LYS A 348 43.04 -13.11 -42.95
N ARG A 349 44.19 -12.92 -42.29
CA ARG A 349 45.49 -13.32 -42.86
C ARG A 349 45.57 -14.83 -43.09
N MET A 350 45.00 -15.63 -42.18
CA MET A 350 44.93 -17.08 -42.34
C MET A 350 43.98 -17.48 -43.48
N GLU A 351 42.80 -16.87 -43.56
CA GLU A 351 41.84 -17.10 -44.65
C GLU A 351 42.45 -16.83 -46.02
N ARG A 352 43.18 -15.72 -46.19
CA ARG A 352 43.90 -15.42 -47.44
C ARG A 352 44.93 -16.49 -47.78
N LYS A 353 45.75 -16.93 -46.80
CA LYS A 353 46.71 -18.02 -47.01
C LYS A 353 46.05 -19.34 -47.42
N LEU A 354 44.89 -19.65 -46.84
CA LEU A 354 44.09 -20.83 -47.17
C LEU A 354 43.52 -20.74 -48.59
N ALA A 355 43.03 -19.56 -49.00
CA ALA A 355 42.57 -19.31 -50.36
C ALA A 355 43.72 -19.42 -51.39
N ASP A 356 44.88 -18.85 -51.10
CA ASP A 356 46.08 -18.92 -51.95
C ASP A 356 46.58 -20.37 -52.12
N SER A 357 46.42 -21.21 -51.09
CA SER A 357 46.72 -22.64 -51.14
C SER A 357 45.69 -23.48 -51.90
N LYS A 358 44.61 -22.86 -52.42
CA LYS A 358 43.45 -23.51 -53.06
C LYS A 358 42.72 -24.53 -52.18
N THR A 359 42.84 -24.39 -50.86
CA THR A 359 42.12 -25.24 -49.89
C THR A 359 40.67 -24.80 -49.72
N ILE A 360 40.35 -23.54 -50.05
CA ILE A 360 38.99 -22.96 -50.05
C ILE A 360 38.75 -22.14 -51.33
N ASP A 361 37.51 -22.15 -51.83
CA ASP A 361 37.17 -21.62 -53.17
C ASP A 361 37.05 -20.08 -53.25
N ARG A 362 36.89 -19.37 -52.12
CA ARG A 362 36.73 -17.90 -52.13
C ARG A 362 37.04 -17.24 -50.78
N CYS A 363 37.74 -16.12 -50.80
CA CYS A 363 37.92 -15.20 -49.67
C CYS A 363 36.81 -14.13 -49.71
N GLU A 364 36.06 -13.92 -48.63
CA GLU A 364 35.06 -12.85 -48.55
C GLU A 364 35.73 -11.50 -48.21
N GLU A 365 35.59 -10.51 -49.09
CA GLU A 365 36.00 -9.13 -48.84
C GLU A 365 34.99 -8.45 -47.91
N THR A 366 35.24 -8.50 -46.60
CA THR A 366 34.54 -7.63 -45.64
C THR A 366 35.35 -6.35 -45.41
N SER A 367 34.67 -5.20 -45.38
CA SER A 367 35.14 -3.80 -45.41
C SER A 367 36.10 -3.32 -44.29
N GLY A 368 36.80 -4.21 -43.59
CA GLY A 368 37.73 -3.87 -42.52
C GLY A 368 39.17 -3.57 -42.96
N ASP A 369 39.40 -3.27 -44.24
CA ASP A 369 40.73 -2.98 -44.80
C ASP A 369 40.82 -1.56 -45.41
N GLU A 370 39.86 -0.68 -45.11
CA GLU A 370 40.11 0.76 -45.27
C GLU A 370 40.90 1.22 -44.06
N GLY A 371 42.16 1.60 -44.30
CA GLY A 371 42.99 2.25 -43.31
C GLY A 371 42.34 3.55 -42.85
N ASP A 372 42.38 3.78 -41.53
CA ASP A 372 42.13 5.10 -40.96
C ASP A 372 43.16 6.08 -41.56
N GLU A 373 42.75 6.80 -42.61
CA GLU A 373 43.37 8.07 -43.00
C GLU A 373 43.01 9.12 -41.94
N SER A 374 43.70 9.12 -40.80
CA SER A 374 43.96 10.38 -40.10
C SER A 374 45.08 10.24 -39.06
N SER A 375 46.09 11.09 -39.25
CA SER A 375 47.10 11.52 -38.27
C SER A 375 48.14 10.49 -37.83
N ASP A 376 49.28 10.48 -38.51
CA ASP A 376 50.58 10.67 -37.85
C ASP A 376 51.60 11.17 -38.88
N SER A 377 51.79 12.49 -38.88
CA SER A 377 52.93 13.14 -39.51
C SER A 377 54.14 13.01 -38.59
N ASP A 378 54.96 11.98 -38.78
CA ASP A 378 56.31 11.97 -38.23
C ASP A 378 57.31 11.58 -39.32
N THR A 379 57.93 12.62 -39.88
CA THR A 379 59.08 12.51 -40.75
C THR A 379 60.31 12.25 -39.89
N PRO A 380 61.10 11.17 -40.08
CA PRO A 380 62.44 11.13 -39.53
C PRO A 380 63.38 11.91 -40.44
N ALA A 381 64.08 12.86 -39.85
CA ALA A 381 65.17 13.61 -40.47
C ALA A 381 66.23 12.66 -41.05
N ALA A 382 66.71 13.01 -42.24
CA ALA A 382 67.87 12.40 -42.86
C ALA A 382 69.12 12.58 -41.99
N ALA A 383 69.91 11.52 -41.84
CA ALA A 383 71.30 11.59 -41.43
C ALA A 383 72.17 11.04 -42.56
N ALA A 384 73.20 11.82 -42.88
CA ALA A 384 74.19 11.63 -43.93
C ALA A 384 75.02 10.35 -43.75
N GLU A 385 75.35 9.68 -44.86
CA GLU A 385 76.65 9.78 -45.56
C GLU A 385 76.51 9.29 -47.00
#